data_AF-A0AAD8PEU6-F1
#
_entry.id   AF-A0AAD8PEU6-F1
#
_cell.length_a   1.000
_cell.length_b   1.000
_cell.length_c   1.000
_cell.angle_alpha   90.00
_cell.angle_beta   90.00
_cell.angle_gamma   90.00
#
_symmetry.space_group_name_H-M   'P 1'
#
loop_
_entity.id
_entity.type
_entity.pdbx_description
1 polymer ?
#
loop_
_entity_poly.entity_id
_entity_poly.type
_entity_poly.pdbx_seq_one_letter_code
_entity_poly.pdbx_strand_id
1 'polypeptide(L)'
;MYDLLDNAISIKPFEAPEVSGRSASTPALTKRSIDPLEWSVPGVSFASVENVRCPHHYLLPIQYFCLDCKNGEGCFCSECALTRHATCNVRTLDEAYTCIMNNVIRKWASQFSCRSDNLEVIFAQQLADKREEWTMKLQEVQTALCKTYDDINSTLRELETSLTKWLKQSHKIYSQEHEKIYSHVKSTLDSYAANAEMLRRQRRLPPARLLLFYNENYVKLRQMLLGTTPRDSERVIGNATRHLGTRLDNISATSVGYSKILTQLERDIRQAGGD
;
A
#
# COMPACT_ATOMS: atom_id res chain seq x y z
N MET A 1 13.09 7.02 -0.88
CA MET A 1 11.67 7.21 -1.26
C MET A 1 10.72 6.97 -0.08
N TYR A 2 11.18 6.38 1.03
CA TYR A 2 10.40 6.23 2.27
C TYR A 2 10.48 7.47 3.21
N ASP A 3 11.51 8.31 3.10
CA ASP A 3 11.69 9.47 4.00
C ASP A 3 10.81 10.70 3.69
N LEU A 4 9.99 10.65 2.63
CA LEU A 4 9.11 11.75 2.22
C LEU A 4 7.66 11.57 2.71
N LEU A 5 7.31 10.43 3.31
CA LEU A 5 5.96 10.14 3.81
C LEU A 5 5.82 10.37 5.33
N ASP A 6 6.91 10.29 6.09
CA ASP A 6 6.89 10.48 7.56
C ASP A 6 6.61 11.93 8.00
N ASN A 7 6.73 12.90 7.10
CA ASN A 7 6.45 14.31 7.40
C ASN A 7 5.05 14.80 6.98
N ALA A 8 4.27 13.97 6.26
CA ALA A 8 2.97 14.39 5.74
C ALA A 8 1.81 14.14 6.72
N ILE A 9 1.98 13.24 7.69
CA ILE A 9 0.93 12.89 8.64
C ILE A 9 1.54 12.76 10.04
N SER A 10 1.56 13.86 10.79
CA SER A 10 1.90 13.84 12.21
C SER A 10 0.75 13.22 13.01
N ILE A 11 0.72 11.88 13.09
CA ILE A 11 -0.16 11.17 14.02
C ILE A 11 0.49 11.23 15.40
N LYS A 12 0.26 12.31 16.13
CA LYS A 12 0.52 12.32 17.58
C LYS A 12 -0.52 11.44 18.28
N PRO A 13 -0.11 10.58 19.23
CA PRO A 13 -1.06 9.90 20.11
C PRO A 13 -1.78 10.94 20.98
N PHE A 14 -3.09 10.76 21.09
CA PHE A 14 -4.00 11.63 21.83
C PHE A 14 -3.77 11.45 23.34
N GLU A 15 -2.94 12.31 23.94
CA GLU A 15 -2.97 12.53 25.40
C GLU A 15 -4.14 13.46 25.72
N ALA A 16 -5.03 12.98 26.59
CA ALA A 16 -6.21 13.72 27.03
C ALA A 16 -5.81 14.97 27.83
N PRO A 17 -6.27 16.18 27.49
CA PRO A 17 -6.07 17.34 28.33
C PRO A 17 -7.15 17.43 29.41
N GLU A 18 -6.68 17.69 30.62
CA GLU A 18 -7.47 18.04 31.80
C GLU A 18 -8.36 19.27 31.56
N VAL A 19 -9.47 19.28 32.29
CA VAL A 19 -10.47 20.33 32.37
C VAL A 19 -9.83 21.66 32.82
N SER A 20 -9.85 22.67 31.95
CA SER A 20 -9.70 24.06 32.38
C SER A 20 -10.44 25.00 31.43
N GLY A 21 -11.43 25.70 31.98
CA GLY A 21 -12.33 26.56 31.25
C GLY A 21 -11.63 27.76 30.63
N ARG A 22 -11.90 28.00 29.35
CA ARG A 22 -11.99 29.32 28.74
C ARG A 22 -12.83 29.21 27.48
N SER A 23 -13.99 29.85 27.52
CA SER A 23 -14.91 30.04 26.40
C SER A 23 -14.18 30.73 25.25
N ALA A 24 -13.80 29.97 24.23
CA ALA A 24 -13.37 30.51 22.95
C ALA A 24 -14.54 30.38 21.99
N SER A 25 -15.18 31.52 21.77
CA SER A 25 -16.18 31.76 20.73
C SER A 25 -15.72 31.18 19.39
N THR A 26 -16.48 30.22 18.88
CA THR A 26 -16.62 29.99 17.44
C THR A 26 -16.77 31.36 16.77
N PRO A 27 -16.07 31.67 15.67
CA PRO A 27 -16.51 32.77 14.83
C PRO A 27 -17.83 32.29 14.25
N ALA A 28 -18.93 32.65 14.90
CA ALA A 28 -20.23 32.64 14.26
C ALA A 28 -20.02 33.50 13.02
N LEU A 29 -19.91 32.85 11.85
CA LEU A 29 -20.13 33.49 10.57
C LEU A 29 -21.50 34.11 10.72
N THR A 30 -21.47 35.41 11.00
CA THR A 30 -22.64 36.20 11.24
C THR A 30 -23.43 36.06 9.96
N LYS A 31 -24.57 35.36 10.03
CA LYS A 31 -25.62 35.40 9.03
C LYS A 31 -25.94 36.88 8.83
N ARG A 32 -25.22 37.55 7.94
CA ARG A 32 -25.74 38.70 7.23
C ARG A 32 -26.62 38.11 6.16
N SER A 33 -27.80 37.63 6.58
CA SER A 33 -28.94 37.72 5.68
C SER A 33 -28.98 39.19 5.30
N ILE A 34 -28.67 39.48 4.04
CA ILE A 34 -28.76 40.84 3.52
C ILE A 34 -30.22 41.21 3.66
N ASP A 35 -30.52 41.94 4.73
CA ASP A 35 -31.87 42.38 5.02
C ASP A 35 -32.25 43.32 3.86
N PRO A 36 -33.39 43.11 3.17
CA PRO A 36 -33.80 43.97 2.06
C PRO A 36 -33.89 45.45 2.45
N LEU A 37 -33.92 45.75 3.75
CA LEU A 37 -33.97 47.08 4.34
C LEU A 37 -32.60 47.72 4.58
N GLU A 38 -31.49 46.98 4.61
CA GLU A 38 -30.16 47.60 4.76
C GLU A 38 -29.75 48.43 3.52
N TRP A 39 -30.38 48.17 2.38
CA TRP A 39 -30.13 48.90 1.13
C TRP A 39 -30.95 50.20 1.04
N SER A 40 -31.88 50.42 1.96
CA SER A 40 -32.70 51.62 2.01
C SER A 40 -32.96 52.00 3.46
N VAL A 41 -31.99 52.68 4.08
CA VAL A 41 -32.25 53.44 5.30
C VAL A 41 -33.22 54.56 4.94
N PRO A 42 -34.47 54.58 5.44
CA PRO A 42 -35.36 55.70 5.23
C PRO A 42 -34.77 56.89 5.98
N GLY A 43 -34.26 57.89 5.26
CA GLY A 43 -33.71 59.11 5.86
C GLY A 43 -32.22 59.37 5.62
N VAL A 44 -31.48 58.46 4.97
CA VAL A 44 -30.19 58.84 4.37
C VAL A 44 -30.51 59.37 2.98
N SER A 45 -30.46 60.69 2.85
CA SER A 45 -30.51 61.40 1.57
C SER A 45 -29.45 60.79 0.65
N PHE A 46 -29.86 59.89 -0.25
CA PHE A 46 -29.15 59.69 -1.50
C PHE A 46 -28.99 61.08 -2.07
N ALA A 47 -27.73 61.54 -2.28
CA ALA A 47 -27.44 62.86 -2.84
C ALA A 47 -28.50 63.20 -3.88
N SER A 48 -29.37 64.18 -3.58
CA SER A 48 -30.64 64.28 -4.28
C SER A 48 -30.36 64.38 -5.78
N VAL A 49 -30.80 63.36 -6.52
CA VAL A 49 -30.64 63.29 -7.98
C VAL A 49 -31.35 64.47 -8.66
N GLU A 50 -32.13 65.24 -7.90
CA GLU A 50 -32.79 66.49 -8.26
C GLU A 50 -31.88 67.53 -8.94
N ASN A 51 -30.55 67.45 -8.78
CA ASN A 51 -29.60 68.36 -9.43
C ASN A 51 -28.60 67.71 -10.40
N VAL A 52 -28.70 66.42 -10.69
CA VAL A 52 -27.88 65.82 -11.74
C VAL A 52 -28.39 66.33 -13.08
N ARG A 53 -27.56 67.12 -13.78
CA ARG A 53 -27.91 67.71 -15.06
C ARG A 53 -27.79 66.69 -16.18
N CYS A 54 -28.67 66.78 -17.17
CA CYS A 54 -28.58 65.93 -18.35
C CYS A 54 -27.26 66.24 -19.11
N PRO A 55 -26.48 65.22 -19.50
CA PRO A 55 -25.26 65.41 -20.29
C PRO A 55 -25.48 66.13 -21.63
N HIS A 56 -26.70 66.06 -22.17
CA HIS A 56 -27.07 66.69 -23.44
C HIS A 56 -27.80 68.02 -23.28
N HIS A 57 -28.54 68.21 -22.19
CA HIS A 57 -29.28 69.43 -21.91
C HIS A 57 -28.94 69.88 -20.48
N TYR A 58 -27.79 70.55 -20.34
CA TYR A 58 -27.20 70.89 -19.04
C TYR A 58 -28.08 71.77 -18.14
N LEU A 59 -29.05 72.48 -18.72
CA LEU A 59 -30.01 73.32 -17.98
C LEU A 59 -31.16 72.51 -17.36
N LEU A 60 -31.36 71.26 -17.80
CA LEU A 60 -32.46 70.42 -17.37
C LEU A 60 -31.99 69.31 -16.41
N PRO A 61 -32.74 69.05 -15.34
CA PRO A 61 -32.46 67.94 -14.44
C PRO A 61 -32.83 66.60 -15.08
N ILE A 62 -32.15 65.54 -14.66
CA ILE A 62 -32.52 64.16 -14.96
C ILE A 62 -33.78 63.80 -14.14
N GLN A 63 -34.81 63.31 -14.81
CA GLN A 63 -36.11 63.00 -14.20
C GLN A 63 -36.71 61.68 -14.69
N TYR A 64 -36.14 61.10 -15.75
CA TYR A 64 -36.67 59.93 -16.41
C TYR A 64 -35.60 58.86 -16.58
N PHE A 65 -36.05 57.62 -16.66
CA PHE A 65 -35.23 56.46 -16.95
C PHE A 65 -35.82 55.65 -18.11
N CYS A 66 -34.98 55.20 -19.04
CA CYS A 66 -35.37 54.29 -20.12
C CYS A 66 -34.97 52.86 -19.74
N LEU A 67 -35.95 51.96 -19.71
CA LEU A 67 -35.72 50.54 -19.41
C LEU A 67 -35.11 49.75 -20.59
N ASP A 68 -35.18 50.29 -21.81
CA ASP A 68 -34.70 49.61 -23.02
C ASP A 68 -33.24 49.95 -23.38
N CYS A 69 -32.74 51.09 -22.91
CA CYS A 69 -31.39 51.57 -23.22
C CYS A 69 -30.34 50.92 -22.29
N LYS A 70 -29.60 49.93 -22.81
CA LYS A 70 -28.69 49.08 -22.02
C LYS A 70 -27.26 49.63 -21.82
N ASN A 71 -26.90 50.74 -22.46
CA ASN A 71 -25.51 51.22 -22.56
C ASN A 71 -25.21 52.50 -21.77
N GLY A 72 -25.85 52.71 -20.62
CA GLY A 72 -25.53 53.83 -19.72
C GLY A 72 -26.22 55.16 -20.04
N GLU A 73 -26.99 55.25 -21.13
CA GLU A 73 -27.90 56.37 -21.43
C GLU A 73 -29.27 56.20 -20.75
N GLY A 74 -29.28 55.53 -19.59
CA GLY A 74 -30.51 55.13 -18.91
C GLY A 74 -31.26 56.31 -18.31
N CYS A 75 -30.56 57.28 -17.71
CA CYS A 75 -31.16 58.42 -17.01
C CYS A 75 -31.07 59.71 -17.84
N PHE A 76 -32.18 60.44 -18.03
CA PHE A 76 -32.20 61.64 -18.86
C PHE A 76 -33.29 62.67 -18.46
N CYS A 77 -33.22 63.87 -19.08
CA CYS A 77 -34.18 64.96 -18.89
C CYS A 77 -35.43 64.82 -19.78
N SER A 78 -36.43 65.65 -19.54
CA SER A 78 -37.68 65.72 -20.32
C SER A 78 -37.47 65.89 -21.84
N GLU A 79 -36.52 66.72 -22.28
CA GLU A 79 -36.25 66.91 -23.72
C GLU A 79 -35.67 65.66 -24.39
N CYS A 80 -34.80 64.93 -23.70
CA CYS A 80 -34.28 63.66 -24.19
C CYS A 80 -35.38 62.59 -24.27
N ALA A 81 -36.36 62.61 -23.36
CA ALA A 81 -37.51 61.71 -23.40
C ALA A 81 -38.33 61.88 -24.69
N LEU A 82 -38.52 63.13 -25.13
CA LEU A 82 -39.32 63.47 -26.32
C LEU A 82 -38.58 63.31 -27.65
N THR A 83 -37.24 63.32 -27.64
CA THR A 83 -36.44 63.31 -28.86
C THR A 83 -35.77 61.96 -29.08
N ARG A 84 -34.84 61.58 -28.19
CA ARG A 84 -33.98 60.41 -28.35
C ARG A 84 -34.62 59.12 -27.85
N HIS A 85 -35.56 59.23 -26.90
CA HIS A 85 -36.25 58.09 -26.30
C HIS A 85 -37.76 58.07 -26.59
N ALA A 86 -38.21 58.75 -27.65
CA ALA A 86 -39.63 58.90 -27.99
C ALA A 86 -40.35 57.56 -28.22
N THR A 87 -39.62 56.53 -28.67
CA THR A 87 -40.13 55.18 -28.93
C THR A 87 -39.73 54.16 -27.88
N CYS A 88 -39.09 54.59 -26.79
CA CYS A 88 -38.61 53.71 -25.73
C CYS A 88 -39.58 53.65 -24.55
N ASN A 89 -39.47 52.59 -23.74
CA ASN A 89 -40.19 52.47 -22.47
C ASN A 89 -39.56 53.37 -21.41
N VAL A 90 -40.03 54.62 -21.36
CA VAL A 90 -39.59 55.66 -20.43
C VAL A 90 -40.49 55.69 -19.21
N ARG A 91 -39.86 55.79 -18.03
CA ARG A 91 -40.52 55.89 -16.73
C ARG A 91 -39.95 57.06 -15.94
N THR A 92 -40.71 57.59 -14.98
CA THR A 92 -40.13 58.50 -13.97
C THR A 92 -39.09 57.76 -13.14
N LEU A 93 -38.14 58.47 -12.53
CA LEU A 93 -37.11 57.85 -11.71
C LEU A 93 -37.70 56.96 -10.60
N ASP A 94 -38.78 57.40 -9.94
CA ASP A 94 -39.42 56.64 -8.86
C ASP A 94 -40.07 55.34 -9.36
N GLU A 95 -40.76 55.39 -10.50
CA GLU A 95 -41.36 54.22 -11.13
C GLU A 95 -40.30 53.24 -11.64
N ALA A 96 -39.24 53.77 -12.25
CA ALA A 96 -38.12 52.98 -12.73
C ALA A 96 -37.35 52.31 -11.59
N TYR A 97 -37.08 53.05 -10.51
CA TYR A 97 -36.43 52.53 -9.31
C TYR A 97 -37.26 51.39 -8.72
N THR A 98 -38.55 51.60 -8.53
CA THR A 98 -39.48 50.58 -8.03
C THR A 98 -39.50 49.34 -8.94
N CYS A 99 -39.54 49.55 -10.26
CA CYS A 99 -39.52 48.48 -11.24
C CYS A 99 -38.21 47.68 -11.20
N ILE A 100 -37.04 48.34 -11.22
CA ILE A 100 -35.73 47.70 -11.21
C ILE A 100 -35.49 46.97 -9.90
N MET A 101 -35.82 47.59 -8.77
CA MET A 101 -35.69 46.97 -7.45
C MET A 101 -36.53 45.71 -7.33
N ASN A 102 -37.80 45.78 -7.74
CA ASN A 102 -38.74 44.66 -7.58
C ASN A 102 -38.52 43.55 -8.62
N ASN A 103 -38.28 43.91 -9.88
CA ASN A 103 -38.26 42.93 -10.98
C ASN A 103 -36.88 42.41 -11.33
N VAL A 104 -35.82 43.17 -11.04
CA VAL A 104 -34.45 42.78 -11.36
C VAL A 104 -33.73 42.46 -10.06
N ILE A 105 -33.44 43.46 -9.22
CA ILE A 105 -32.55 43.29 -8.08
C ILE A 105 -33.06 42.24 -7.10
N ARG A 106 -34.35 42.27 -6.71
CA ARG A 106 -34.91 41.28 -5.79
C ARG A 106 -34.93 39.85 -6.37
N LYS A 107 -35.17 39.70 -7.69
CA LYS A 107 -35.13 38.38 -8.34
C LYS A 107 -33.71 37.83 -8.41
N TRP A 108 -32.73 38.67 -8.68
CA TRP A 108 -31.33 38.27 -8.68
C TRP A 108 -30.84 37.94 -7.27
N ALA A 109 -31.21 38.74 -6.27
CA ALA A 109 -30.88 38.48 -4.87
C ALA A 109 -31.44 37.13 -4.39
N SER A 110 -32.69 36.80 -4.74
CA SER A 110 -33.27 35.50 -4.37
C SER A 110 -32.59 34.33 -5.10
N GLN A 111 -32.25 34.49 -6.38
CA GLN A 111 -31.50 33.47 -7.12
C GLN A 111 -30.09 33.24 -6.56
N PHE A 112 -29.39 34.30 -6.19
CA PHE A 112 -28.07 34.20 -5.57
C PHE A 112 -28.13 33.58 -4.18
N SER A 113 -29.11 33.97 -3.34
CA SER A 113 -29.31 33.37 -2.02
C SER A 113 -29.55 31.87 -2.15
N CYS A 114 -30.46 31.44 -3.03
CA CYS A 114 -30.75 30.02 -3.24
C CYS A 114 -29.51 29.23 -3.74
N ARG A 115 -28.70 29.83 -4.62
CA ARG A 115 -27.45 29.20 -5.07
C ARG A 115 -26.41 29.13 -3.95
N SER A 116 -26.30 30.16 -3.12
CA SER A 116 -25.43 30.19 -1.95
C SER A 116 -25.81 29.09 -0.97
N ASP A 117 -27.11 28.98 -0.64
CA ASP A 117 -27.64 27.97 0.28
C ASP A 117 -27.39 26.55 -0.24
N ASN A 118 -27.57 26.32 -1.55
CA ASN A 118 -27.28 25.03 -2.18
C ASN A 118 -25.78 24.67 -2.11
N LEU A 119 -24.88 25.65 -2.26
CA LEU A 119 -23.44 25.41 -2.16
C LEU A 119 -23.02 25.16 -0.71
N GLU A 120 -23.48 25.98 0.22
CA GLU A 120 -23.09 25.90 1.62
C GLU A 120 -23.61 24.65 2.31
N VAL A 121 -24.85 24.25 2.02
CA VAL A 121 -25.49 23.13 2.72
C VAL A 121 -25.34 21.85 1.92
N ILE A 122 -25.84 21.84 0.67
CA ILE A 122 -25.97 20.59 -0.09
C ILE A 122 -24.60 20.14 -0.59
N PHE A 123 -23.83 21.04 -1.23
CA PHE A 123 -22.55 20.66 -1.81
C PHE A 123 -21.50 20.36 -0.73
N ALA A 124 -21.46 21.14 0.36
CA ALA A 124 -20.58 20.85 1.48
C ALA A 124 -20.90 19.50 2.14
N GLN A 125 -22.19 19.18 2.33
CA GLN A 125 -22.59 17.87 2.85
C GLN A 125 -22.20 16.75 1.88
N GLN A 126 -22.43 16.90 0.58
CA GLN A 126 -22.01 15.91 -0.42
C GLN A 126 -20.50 15.65 -0.40
N LEU A 127 -19.68 16.70 -0.22
CA LEU A 127 -18.24 16.55 -0.07
C LEU A 127 -17.87 15.84 1.23
N ALA A 128 -18.57 16.10 2.32
CA ALA A 128 -18.37 15.41 3.60
C ALA A 128 -18.73 13.92 3.48
N ASP A 129 -19.87 13.59 2.88
CA ASP A 129 -20.33 12.23 2.64
C ASP A 129 -19.34 11.47 1.74
N LYS A 130 -18.86 12.12 0.68
CA LYS A 130 -17.82 11.53 -0.18
C LYS A 130 -16.54 11.31 0.59
N ARG A 131 -16.07 12.28 1.38
CA ARG A 131 -14.87 12.07 2.20
C ARG A 131 -15.03 10.86 3.14
N GLU A 132 -16.17 10.70 3.77
CA GLU A 132 -16.46 9.56 4.64
C GLU A 132 -16.47 8.23 3.87
N GLU A 133 -17.15 8.18 2.71
CA GLU A 133 -17.18 7.01 1.83
C GLU A 133 -15.77 6.57 1.43
N TRP A 134 -14.92 7.51 1.01
CA TRP A 134 -13.54 7.22 0.62
C TRP A 134 -12.68 6.81 1.82
N THR A 135 -12.94 7.37 3.00
CA THR A 135 -12.24 6.98 4.23
C THR A 135 -12.57 5.54 4.62
N MET A 136 -13.84 5.14 4.54
CA MET A 136 -14.26 3.76 4.80
C MET A 136 -13.65 2.79 3.79
N LYS A 137 -13.71 3.09 2.49
CA LYS A 137 -13.07 2.26 1.45
C LYS A 137 -11.57 2.10 1.68
N LEU A 138 -10.88 3.16 2.11
CA LEU A 138 -9.45 3.11 2.39
C LEU A 138 -9.15 2.25 3.62
N GLN A 139 -9.99 2.31 4.66
CA GLN A 139 -9.89 1.41 5.82
C GLN A 139 -10.16 -0.06 5.47
N GLU A 140 -11.13 -0.33 4.59
CA GLU A 140 -11.41 -1.68 4.08
C GLU A 140 -10.22 -2.25 3.32
N VAL A 141 -9.64 -1.48 2.40
CA VAL A 141 -8.44 -1.85 1.65
C VAL A 141 -7.26 -2.07 2.59
N GLN A 142 -7.04 -1.18 3.56
CA GLN A 142 -5.99 -1.35 4.56
C GLN A 142 -6.18 -2.64 5.36
N THR A 143 -7.40 -2.94 5.79
CA THR A 143 -7.71 -4.16 6.55
C THR A 143 -7.50 -5.41 5.71
N ALA A 144 -7.90 -5.40 4.44
CA ALA A 144 -7.67 -6.49 3.50
C ALA A 144 -6.16 -6.71 3.26
N LEU A 145 -5.39 -5.62 3.13
CA LEU A 145 -3.94 -5.68 2.97
C LEU A 145 -3.24 -6.24 4.21
N CYS A 146 -3.66 -5.86 5.42
CA CYS A 146 -3.13 -6.45 6.64
C CYS A 146 -3.43 -7.96 6.73
N LYS A 147 -4.65 -8.38 6.39
CA LYS A 147 -5.01 -9.81 6.39
C LYS A 147 -4.18 -10.62 5.40
N THR A 148 -4.06 -10.15 4.16
CA THR A 148 -3.24 -10.82 3.13
C THR A 148 -1.76 -10.87 3.54
N TYR A 149 -1.24 -9.81 4.17
CA TYR A 149 0.10 -9.82 4.76
C TYR A 149 0.25 -10.90 5.84
N ASP A 150 -0.69 -10.98 6.78
CA ASP A 150 -0.65 -11.99 7.86
C ASP A 150 -0.74 -13.42 7.31
N ASP A 151 -1.59 -13.65 6.30
CA ASP A 151 -1.73 -14.93 5.61
C ASP A 151 -0.43 -15.33 4.88
N ILE A 152 0.20 -14.40 4.15
CA ILE A 152 1.51 -14.63 3.51
C ILE A 152 2.57 -14.94 4.58
N ASN A 153 2.58 -14.19 5.68
CA ASN A 153 3.58 -14.36 6.73
C ASN A 153 3.42 -15.70 7.46
N SER A 154 2.19 -16.14 7.69
CA SER A 154 1.89 -17.44 8.30
C SER A 154 2.34 -18.60 7.40
N THR A 155 1.98 -18.56 6.11
CA THR A 155 2.38 -19.58 5.12
C THR A 155 3.90 -19.64 4.95
N LEU A 156 4.60 -18.49 4.93
CA LEU A 156 6.05 -18.45 4.90
C LEU A 156 6.69 -19.09 6.14
N ARG A 157 6.16 -18.81 7.34
CA ARG A 157 6.64 -19.45 8.59
C ARG A 157 6.39 -20.95 8.60
N GLU A 158 5.25 -21.41 8.11
CA GLU A 158 4.95 -22.84 7.98
C GLU A 158 5.91 -23.53 7.01
N LEU A 159 6.20 -22.90 5.87
CA LEU A 159 7.18 -23.41 4.91
C LEU A 159 8.59 -23.44 5.50
N GLU A 160 9.02 -22.39 6.19
CA GLU A 160 10.32 -22.31 6.86
C GLU A 160 10.48 -23.41 7.92
N THR A 161 9.47 -23.58 8.77
CA THR A 161 9.50 -24.59 9.83
C THR A 161 9.51 -26.01 9.24
N SER A 162 8.71 -26.26 8.20
CA SER A 162 8.69 -27.54 7.47
C SER A 162 10.04 -27.84 6.82
N LEU A 163 10.62 -26.88 6.10
CA LEU A 163 11.94 -26.97 5.47
C LEU A 163 13.03 -27.25 6.51
N THR A 164 13.03 -26.52 7.61
CA THR A 164 14.01 -26.67 8.68
C THR A 164 13.90 -28.05 9.33
N LYS A 165 12.67 -28.55 9.56
CA LYS A 165 12.43 -29.89 10.10
C LYS A 165 12.90 -30.97 9.14
N TRP A 166 12.58 -30.84 7.86
CA TRP A 166 13.03 -31.76 6.81
C TRP A 166 14.56 -31.78 6.71
N LEU A 167 15.21 -30.61 6.68
CA LEU A 167 16.66 -30.49 6.60
C LEU A 167 17.34 -31.15 7.81
N LYS A 168 16.87 -30.87 9.03
CA LYS A 168 17.38 -31.50 10.26
C LYS A 168 17.25 -33.03 10.21
N GLN A 169 16.11 -33.54 9.77
CA GLN A 169 15.88 -34.98 9.68
C GLN A 169 16.76 -35.62 8.59
N SER A 170 16.82 -35.03 7.40
CA SER A 170 17.68 -35.50 6.30
C SER A 170 19.15 -35.51 6.69
N HIS A 171 19.62 -34.44 7.34
CA HIS A 171 21.00 -34.36 7.83
C HIS A 171 21.30 -35.43 8.90
N LYS A 172 20.38 -35.63 9.85
CA LYS A 172 20.51 -36.66 10.89
C LYS A 172 20.64 -38.05 10.28
N ILE A 173 19.78 -38.39 9.33
CA ILE A 173 19.82 -39.71 8.68
C ILE A 173 21.11 -39.87 7.87
N TYR A 174 21.49 -38.85 7.09
CA TYR A 174 22.74 -38.88 6.33
C TYR A 174 23.97 -39.06 7.23
N SER A 175 24.05 -38.31 8.34
CA SER A 175 25.14 -38.40 9.31
C SER A 175 25.23 -39.79 9.95
N GLN A 176 24.09 -40.40 10.31
CA GLN A 176 24.05 -41.75 10.86
C GLN A 176 24.53 -42.81 9.87
N GLU A 177 24.19 -42.69 8.59
CA GLU A 177 24.67 -43.62 7.56
C GLU A 177 26.16 -43.41 7.27
N HIS A 178 26.60 -42.15 7.19
CA HIS A 178 28.00 -41.82 7.03
C HIS A 178 28.85 -42.44 8.16
N GLU A 179 28.42 -42.31 9.42
CA GLU A 179 29.15 -42.86 10.56
C GLU A 179 29.21 -44.39 10.56
N LYS A 180 28.12 -45.05 10.12
CA LYS A 180 28.10 -46.52 9.93
C LYS A 180 29.10 -46.95 8.85
N ILE A 181 29.16 -46.23 7.74
CA ILE A 181 30.11 -46.53 6.66
C ILE A 181 31.54 -46.26 7.14
N TYR A 182 31.77 -45.13 7.79
CA TYR A 182 33.07 -44.77 8.35
C TYR A 182 33.59 -45.81 9.34
N SER A 183 32.76 -46.22 10.30
CA SER A 183 33.11 -47.26 11.27
C SER A 183 33.39 -48.61 10.61
N HIS A 184 32.61 -48.99 9.59
CA HIS A 184 32.85 -50.21 8.81
C HIS A 184 34.17 -50.16 8.04
N VAL A 185 34.47 -49.04 7.35
CA VAL A 185 35.73 -48.81 6.64
C VAL A 185 36.92 -48.88 7.60
N LYS A 186 36.82 -48.18 8.75
CA LYS A 186 37.87 -48.18 9.77
C LYS A 186 38.13 -49.58 10.31
N SER A 187 37.08 -50.31 10.70
CA SER A 187 37.21 -51.69 11.18
C SER A 187 37.85 -52.62 10.13
N THR A 188 37.51 -52.43 8.87
CA THR A 188 38.07 -53.21 7.75
C THR A 188 39.56 -52.88 7.55
N LEU A 189 39.95 -51.61 7.60
CA LEU A 189 41.34 -51.15 7.53
C LEU A 189 42.18 -51.68 8.70
N ASP A 190 41.65 -51.62 9.93
CA ASP A 190 42.33 -52.13 11.12
C ASP A 190 42.57 -53.64 11.02
N SER A 191 41.58 -54.39 10.51
CA SER A 191 41.73 -55.82 10.21
C SER A 191 42.81 -56.09 9.16
N TYR A 192 42.87 -55.30 8.08
CA TYR A 192 43.93 -55.42 7.08
C TYR A 192 45.32 -55.13 7.66
N ALA A 193 45.45 -54.07 8.46
CA ALA A 193 46.69 -53.71 9.11
C ALA A 193 47.17 -54.83 10.05
N ALA A 194 46.28 -55.39 10.87
CA ALA A 194 46.59 -56.49 11.78
C ALA A 194 47.01 -57.77 11.02
N ASN A 195 46.31 -58.12 9.94
CA ASN A 195 46.64 -59.28 9.13
C ASN A 195 47.99 -59.11 8.40
N ALA A 196 48.26 -57.93 7.85
CA ALA A 196 49.54 -57.62 7.22
C ALA A 196 50.70 -57.71 8.22
N GLU A 197 50.50 -57.19 9.43
CA GLU A 197 51.49 -57.25 10.50
C GLU A 197 51.76 -58.68 10.97
N MET A 198 50.71 -59.50 11.12
CA MET A 198 50.85 -60.93 11.39
C MET A 198 51.72 -61.62 10.31
N LEU A 199 51.41 -61.42 9.03
CA LEU A 199 52.18 -62.02 7.93
C LEU A 199 53.65 -61.56 7.91
N ARG A 200 53.92 -60.28 8.19
CA ARG A 200 55.29 -59.75 8.28
C ARG A 200 56.10 -60.40 9.41
N ARG A 201 55.48 -60.61 10.57
CA ARG A 201 56.13 -61.25 11.73
C ARG A 201 56.47 -62.71 11.43
N GLN A 202 55.54 -63.44 10.83
CA GLN A 202 55.72 -64.87 10.56
C GLN A 202 56.72 -65.16 9.44
N ARG A 203 56.87 -64.25 8.46
CA ARG A 203 57.87 -64.37 7.38
C ARG A 203 59.33 -64.48 7.86
N ARG A 204 59.61 -64.10 9.10
CA ARG A 204 60.94 -64.18 9.73
C ARG A 204 61.26 -65.55 10.35
N LEU A 205 60.30 -66.49 10.36
CA LEU A 205 60.49 -67.81 10.96
C LEU A 205 61.19 -68.82 10.02
N PRO A 206 61.80 -69.89 10.58
CA PRO A 206 62.36 -70.99 9.79
C PRO A 206 61.31 -71.68 8.90
N PRO A 207 61.70 -72.23 7.73
CA PRO A 207 60.77 -72.79 6.74
C PRO A 207 59.79 -73.83 7.29
N ALA A 208 60.22 -74.70 8.20
CA ALA A 208 59.37 -75.74 8.80
C ALA A 208 58.24 -75.15 9.68
N ARG A 209 58.52 -74.06 10.41
CA ARG A 209 57.50 -73.35 11.20
C ARG A 209 56.55 -72.54 10.33
N LEU A 210 57.05 -72.04 9.20
CA LEU A 210 56.23 -71.37 8.20
C LEU A 210 55.15 -72.32 7.66
N LEU A 211 55.53 -73.54 7.28
CA LEU A 211 54.62 -74.56 6.77
C LEU A 211 53.53 -74.94 7.79
N LEU A 212 53.89 -75.08 9.06
CA LEU A 212 52.92 -75.30 10.15
C LEU A 212 51.93 -74.14 10.28
N PHE A 213 52.43 -72.90 10.28
CA PHE A 213 51.58 -71.71 10.34
C PHE A 213 50.58 -71.63 9.16
N TYR A 214 51.04 -71.91 7.94
CA TYR A 214 50.19 -71.93 6.75
C TYR A 214 49.12 -73.02 6.81
N ASN A 215 49.43 -74.18 7.40
CA ASN A 215 48.49 -75.28 7.57
C ASN A 215 47.44 -74.96 8.64
N GLU A 216 47.86 -74.42 9.79
CA GLU A 216 46.96 -74.04 10.89
C GLU A 216 46.01 -72.89 10.50
N ASN A 217 46.47 -71.96 9.65
CA ASN A 217 45.71 -70.78 9.25
C ASN A 217 45.15 -70.88 7.82
N TYR A 218 45.12 -72.08 7.23
CA TYR A 218 44.82 -72.26 5.82
C TYR A 218 43.44 -71.70 5.44
N VAL A 219 42.42 -71.85 6.30
CA VAL A 219 41.05 -71.35 6.03
C VAL A 219 41.04 -69.83 5.93
N LYS A 220 41.71 -69.15 6.87
CA LYS A 220 41.75 -67.69 6.96
C LYS A 220 42.57 -67.09 5.81
N LEU A 221 43.69 -67.72 5.47
CA LEU A 221 44.54 -67.34 4.34
C LEU A 221 43.85 -67.62 3.00
N ARG A 222 43.13 -68.73 2.89
CA ARG A 222 42.30 -69.06 1.72
C ARG A 222 41.16 -68.06 1.54
N GLN A 223 40.51 -67.61 2.61
CA GLN A 223 39.50 -66.55 2.55
C GLN A 223 40.10 -65.20 2.12
N MET A 224 41.31 -64.86 2.58
CA MET A 224 42.03 -63.67 2.12
C MET A 224 42.42 -63.75 0.64
N LEU A 225 42.91 -64.91 0.17
CA LEU A 225 43.36 -65.12 -1.21
C LEU A 225 42.22 -65.26 -2.22
N LEU A 226 41.11 -65.91 -1.84
CA LEU A 226 39.96 -66.14 -2.72
C LEU A 226 38.94 -64.99 -2.74
N GLY A 227 39.18 -63.91 -1.99
CA GLY A 227 38.41 -62.68 -2.16
C GLY A 227 37.05 -62.66 -1.45
N THR A 228 36.65 -63.73 -0.75
CA THR A 228 35.30 -63.86 -0.12
C THR A 228 35.06 -62.91 1.07
N THR A 229 36.06 -62.13 1.46
CA THR A 229 35.95 -61.04 2.44
C THR A 229 36.58 -59.72 1.95
N PRO A 230 37.70 -59.70 1.18
CA PRO A 230 38.31 -58.45 0.75
C PRO A 230 37.62 -57.75 -0.43
N ARG A 231 37.24 -58.49 -1.48
CA ARG A 231 36.55 -57.91 -2.64
C ARG A 231 35.11 -57.53 -2.31
N ASP A 232 34.47 -58.28 -1.43
CA ASP A 232 33.12 -57.99 -0.98
C ASP A 232 33.07 -56.74 -0.12
N SER A 233 34.04 -56.51 0.77
CA SER A 233 34.11 -55.27 1.55
C SER A 233 34.40 -54.03 0.68
N GLU A 234 35.32 -54.10 -0.28
CA GLU A 234 35.54 -53.01 -1.26
C GLU A 234 34.29 -52.73 -2.09
N ARG A 235 33.57 -53.78 -2.51
CA ARG A 235 32.33 -53.65 -3.27
C ARG A 235 31.19 -53.08 -2.43
N VAL A 236 31.09 -53.48 -1.15
CA VAL A 236 30.14 -52.92 -0.18
C VAL A 236 30.45 -51.46 0.10
N ILE A 237 31.72 -51.09 0.33
CA ILE A 237 32.16 -49.71 0.54
C ILE A 237 31.85 -48.87 -0.71
N GLY A 238 32.20 -49.37 -1.91
CA GLY A 238 31.90 -48.70 -3.18
C GLY A 238 30.40 -48.49 -3.39
N ASN A 239 29.58 -49.52 -3.16
CA ASN A 239 28.13 -49.41 -3.26
C ASN A 239 27.53 -48.46 -2.21
N ALA A 240 28.06 -48.47 -0.98
CA ALA A 240 27.61 -47.59 0.10
C ALA A 240 27.95 -46.12 -0.21
N THR A 241 29.13 -45.83 -0.75
CA THR A 241 29.49 -44.47 -1.22
C THR A 241 28.60 -44.00 -2.37
N ARG A 242 28.26 -44.87 -3.33
CA ARG A 242 27.29 -44.53 -4.39
C ARG A 242 25.90 -44.26 -3.83
N HIS A 243 25.45 -45.06 -2.86
CA HIS A 243 24.17 -44.86 -2.19
C HIS A 243 24.12 -43.52 -1.43
N LEU A 244 25.19 -43.12 -0.75
CA LEU A 244 25.28 -41.78 -0.16
C LEU A 244 25.22 -40.69 -1.23
N GLY A 245 25.89 -40.89 -2.37
CA GLY A 245 25.83 -39.98 -3.52
C GLY A 245 24.40 -39.80 -4.05
N THR A 246 23.68 -40.89 -4.35
CA THR A 246 22.30 -40.82 -4.83
C THR A 246 21.34 -40.19 -3.82
N ARG A 247 21.57 -40.37 -2.51
CA ARG A 247 20.80 -39.65 -1.48
C ARG A 247 21.07 -38.15 -1.50
N LEU A 248 22.32 -37.75 -1.70
CA LEU A 248 22.70 -36.35 -1.79
C LEU A 248 22.05 -35.69 -3.02
N ASP A 249 22.01 -36.41 -4.14
CA ASP A 249 21.29 -35.99 -5.35
C ASP A 249 19.78 -35.86 -5.10
N ASN A 250 19.17 -36.80 -4.37
CA ASN A 250 17.75 -36.71 -3.99
C ASN A 250 17.47 -35.51 -3.08
N ILE A 251 18.35 -35.22 -2.12
CA ILE A 251 18.25 -34.03 -1.26
C ILE A 251 18.33 -32.76 -2.11
N SER A 252 19.27 -32.71 -3.06
CA SER A 252 19.42 -31.61 -4.00
C SER A 252 18.17 -31.41 -4.87
N ALA A 253 17.63 -32.50 -5.44
CA ALA A 253 16.41 -32.46 -6.24
C ALA A 253 15.19 -31.96 -5.43
N THR A 254 15.08 -32.39 -4.18
CA THR A 254 14.00 -31.92 -3.28
C THR A 254 14.15 -30.43 -2.97
N SER A 255 15.39 -29.95 -2.76
CA SER A 255 15.68 -28.52 -2.57
C SER A 255 15.28 -27.68 -3.79
N VAL A 256 15.55 -28.17 -5.00
CA VAL A 256 15.07 -27.53 -6.25
C VAL A 256 13.54 -27.49 -6.31
N GLY A 257 12.86 -28.53 -5.83
CA GLY A 257 11.40 -28.56 -5.70
C GLY A 257 10.87 -27.43 -4.82
N TYR A 258 11.47 -27.21 -3.65
CA TYR A 258 11.11 -26.10 -2.77
C TYR A 258 11.40 -24.73 -3.37
N SER A 259 12.51 -24.58 -4.11
CA SER A 259 12.82 -23.34 -4.83
C SER A 259 11.76 -23.00 -5.89
N LYS A 260 11.20 -24.01 -6.57
CA LYS A 260 10.08 -23.82 -7.51
C LYS A 260 8.80 -23.36 -6.80
N ILE A 261 8.51 -23.90 -5.62
CA ILE A 261 7.34 -23.49 -4.82
C ILE A 261 7.50 -22.04 -4.36
N LEU A 262 8.68 -21.65 -3.88
CA LEU A 262 8.97 -20.27 -3.47
C LEU A 262 8.84 -19.27 -4.64
N THR A 263 9.37 -19.62 -5.81
CA THR A 263 9.23 -18.76 -7.01
C THR A 263 7.80 -18.71 -7.54
N GLN A 264 6.98 -19.73 -7.31
CA GLN A 264 5.55 -19.67 -7.62
C GLN A 264 4.82 -18.73 -6.66
N LEU A 265 5.04 -18.87 -5.35
CA LEU A 265 4.50 -17.97 -4.32
C LEU A 265 4.86 -16.50 -4.60
N GLU A 266 6.11 -16.23 -4.97
CA GLU A 266 6.54 -14.89 -5.34
C GLU A 266 5.77 -14.33 -6.55
N ARG A 267 5.49 -15.17 -7.56
CA ARG A 267 4.66 -14.77 -8.71
C ARG A 267 3.21 -14.53 -8.30
N ASP A 268 2.64 -15.39 -7.47
CA ASP A 268 1.26 -15.25 -7.00
C ASP A 268 1.09 -13.97 -6.18
N ILE A 269 2.05 -13.63 -5.31
CA ILE A 269 2.07 -12.36 -4.56
C ILE A 269 2.14 -11.15 -5.50
N ARG A 270 2.97 -11.20 -6.54
CA ARG A 270 3.09 -10.09 -7.51
C ARG A 270 1.84 -9.92 -8.37
N GLN A 271 1.15 -11.01 -8.71
CA GLN A 271 -0.09 -10.96 -9.49
C GLN A 271 -1.28 -10.47 -8.66
N ALA A 272 -1.33 -10.80 -7.37
CA ALA A 272 -2.39 -10.35 -6.47
C ALA A 272 -2.43 -8.82 -6.24
N GLY A 273 -1.36 -8.08 -6.57
CA GLY A 273 -1.31 -6.61 -6.48
C GLY A 273 -1.62 -5.88 -7.80
N GLY A 274 -2.02 -6.59 -8.86
CA GLY A 274 -2.22 -6.04 -10.20
C GLY A 274 -3.67 -5.81 -10.64
N ASP A 275 -4.65 -6.30 -9.88
CA ASP A 275 -6.10 -6.13 -10.12
C ASP A 275 -6.70 -5.12 -9.12
#